data_AF-A0A372JA03-F1
#
_entry.id   AF-A0A372JA03-F1
#
_cell.length_a   1.000
_cell.length_b   1.000
_cell.length_c   1.000
_cell.angle_alpha   90.00
_cell.angle_beta   90.00
_cell.angle_gamma   90.00
#
_symmetry.space_group_name_H-M   'P 1'
#
loop_
_entity.id
_entity.type
_entity.pdbx_description
1 polymer ?
#
loop_
_entity_poly.entity_id
_entity_poly.type
_entity_poly.pdbx_seq_one_letter_code
_entity_poly.pdbx_strand_id
1 'polypeptide(L)'
;MRERALGAGVVGLALAVLLAGCGSGGDGGRADSSASLPLMSRVSDPPPPPKDGTNLAACREGRCEVRVRAGDQIELAPHFHAGPLVITAVEPDGLSVRWTYEGGGSGAGKASPNSTITFGDGGTLLTIHVERIGSDSAVIRLMSGEPS
;
A
#
# COMPACT_ATOMS: atom_id res chain seq x y z
N MET A 1 -33.65 -1.86 -12.78
CA MET A 1 -34.40 -0.63 -12.41
C MET A 1 -34.95 -0.78 -11.00
N ARG A 2 -34.30 -0.19 -10.01
CA ARG A 2 -34.87 0.10 -8.70
C ARG A 2 -34.23 1.39 -8.20
N GLU A 3 -35.06 2.41 -8.16
CA GLU A 3 -34.77 3.77 -7.73
C GLU A 3 -34.95 3.92 -6.20
N ARG A 4 -34.56 5.12 -5.72
CA ARG A 4 -34.80 5.76 -4.40
C ARG A 4 -33.61 5.68 -3.44
N ALA A 5 -33.17 6.75 -2.77
CA ALA A 5 -33.72 8.08 -2.59
C ALA A 5 -32.59 9.09 -2.28
N LEU A 6 -32.74 10.31 -2.80
CA LEU A 6 -31.98 11.49 -2.40
C LEU A 6 -32.39 11.91 -0.99
N GLY A 7 -31.44 11.87 -0.04
CA GLY A 7 -31.58 12.50 1.27
C GLY A 7 -30.80 13.81 1.29
N ALA A 8 -31.53 14.92 1.19
CA ALA A 8 -31.03 16.26 1.45
C ALA A 8 -30.89 16.47 2.97
N GLY A 9 -29.72 16.92 3.42
CA GLY A 9 -29.41 17.20 4.82
C GLY A 9 -28.59 18.49 4.97
N VAL A 10 -29.17 19.44 5.70
CA VAL A 10 -28.83 20.85 5.87
C VAL A 10 -27.62 21.09 6.80
N VAL A 11 -26.75 22.02 6.37
CA VAL A 11 -26.04 23.11 7.09
C VAL A 11 -25.58 22.91 8.55
N GLY A 12 -24.28 23.14 8.79
CA GLY A 12 -23.68 23.60 10.06
C GLY A 12 -22.19 23.91 9.84
N LEU A 13 -21.80 25.16 9.55
CA LEU A 13 -21.41 26.26 10.45
C LEU A 13 -20.16 26.01 11.33
N ALA A 14 -19.10 26.78 11.00
CA ALA A 14 -18.04 27.32 11.85
C ALA A 14 -16.94 26.40 12.41
N LEU A 15 -15.70 26.66 11.97
CA LEU A 15 -14.58 26.99 12.86
C LEU A 15 -13.46 27.68 12.08
N ALA A 16 -13.30 28.98 12.34
CA ALA A 16 -12.08 29.74 12.06
C ALA A 16 -11.27 29.83 13.36
N VAL A 17 -9.96 30.14 13.21
CA VAL A 17 -8.95 30.61 14.19
C VAL A 17 -7.74 29.66 14.37
N LEU A 18 -6.69 29.96 13.57
CA LEU A 18 -5.29 30.27 13.92
C LEU A 18 -4.53 29.44 14.96
N LEU A 19 -3.31 28.99 14.61
CA LEU A 19 -2.03 29.51 15.16
C LEU A 19 -0.82 28.87 14.48
N ALA A 20 0.10 29.74 14.03
CA ALA A 20 1.39 29.42 13.48
C ALA A 20 2.36 28.93 14.58
N GLY A 21 3.15 27.90 14.28
CA GLY A 21 4.25 27.43 15.11
C GLY A 21 5.55 27.36 14.30
N CYS A 22 6.26 28.48 14.22
CA CYS A 22 7.62 28.55 13.70
C CYS A 22 8.58 28.24 14.85
N GLY A 23 9.18 27.05 14.82
CA GLY A 23 10.22 26.63 15.76
C GLY A 23 11.58 26.73 15.10
N SER A 24 12.31 27.80 15.43
CA SER A 24 13.69 28.07 15.01
C SER A 24 14.63 27.77 16.18
N GLY A 25 15.77 27.13 15.92
CA GLY A 25 16.93 27.19 16.81
C GLY A 25 17.65 25.86 17.04
N GLY A 26 18.93 25.81 16.62
CA GLY A 26 19.85 24.78 17.12
C GLY A 26 21.09 24.51 16.27
N ASP A 27 21.86 25.52 15.85
CA ASP A 27 23.26 25.31 15.45
C ASP A 27 24.09 24.96 16.71
N GLY A 28 24.54 23.71 16.79
CA GLY A 28 25.39 23.21 17.86
C GLY A 28 26.46 22.30 17.28
N GLY A 29 27.56 22.89 16.81
CA GLY A 29 28.73 22.16 16.37
C GLY A 29 29.38 21.36 17.50
N ARG A 30 29.74 20.10 17.21
CA ARG A 30 30.85 19.42 17.86
C ARG A 30 31.50 18.47 16.85
N ALA A 31 32.70 18.84 16.43
CA ALA A 31 33.63 17.92 15.79
C ALA A 31 34.16 16.98 16.86
N ASP A 32 33.97 15.68 16.67
CA ASP A 32 34.85 14.67 17.27
C ASP A 32 35.01 13.50 16.30
N SER A 33 36.27 13.17 16.08
CA SER A 33 36.76 12.29 15.04
C SER A 33 36.90 10.86 15.54
N SER A 34 36.71 9.93 14.60
CA SER A 34 37.34 8.61 14.51
C SER A 34 36.74 7.45 15.32
N ALA A 35 36.00 6.60 14.60
CA ALA A 35 36.38 5.19 14.42
C ALA A 35 35.59 4.58 13.25
N SER A 36 36.18 4.58 12.05
CA SER A 36 35.65 3.89 10.88
C SER A 36 35.81 2.38 11.06
N LEU A 37 34.77 1.72 11.55
CA LEU A 37 34.57 0.30 11.26
C LEU A 37 33.98 0.20 9.84
N PRO A 38 34.48 -0.67 8.97
CA PRO A 38 33.82 -0.95 7.71
C PRO A 38 32.49 -1.65 8.03
N LEU A 39 31.41 -0.87 8.19
CA LEU A 39 30.09 -1.41 7.95
C LEU A 39 30.10 -1.77 6.47
N MET A 40 30.35 -3.05 6.20
CA MET A 40 29.91 -3.68 4.97
C MET A 40 28.42 -3.40 4.89
N SER A 41 28.06 -2.33 4.17
CA SER A 41 26.75 -2.13 3.61
C SER A 41 26.43 -3.43 2.91
N ARG A 42 25.59 -4.25 3.55
CA ARG A 42 24.90 -5.32 2.85
C ARG A 42 24.05 -4.57 1.84
N VAL A 43 24.61 -4.38 0.65
CA VAL A 43 23.85 -4.05 -0.54
C VAL A 43 22.88 -5.21 -0.63
N SER A 44 21.66 -4.97 -0.14
CA SER A 44 20.56 -5.90 -0.37
C SER A 44 20.46 -5.99 -1.88
N ASP A 45 20.83 -7.14 -2.43
CA ASP A 45 20.66 -7.44 -3.82
C ASP A 45 19.22 -7.05 -4.22
N PRO A 46 19.04 -6.35 -5.35
CA PRO A 46 17.70 -6.06 -5.83
C PRO A 46 16.94 -7.39 -5.93
N PRO A 47 15.70 -7.46 -5.43
CA PRO A 47 14.93 -8.69 -5.48
C PRO A 47 14.88 -9.18 -6.94
N PRO A 48 15.08 -10.49 -7.17
CA PRO A 48 15.17 -11.02 -8.52
C PRO A 48 13.92 -10.61 -9.32
N PRO A 49 14.08 -10.23 -10.60
CA PRO A 49 12.94 -9.89 -11.44
C PRO A 49 11.99 -11.09 -11.44
N PRO A 50 10.68 -10.87 -11.29
CA PRO A 50 9.74 -11.97 -11.17
C PRO A 50 9.79 -12.81 -12.44
N LYS A 51 10.19 -14.06 -12.24
CA LYS A 51 10.23 -15.08 -13.26
C LYS A 51 8.77 -15.51 -13.49
N ASP A 52 8.12 -14.89 -14.47
CA ASP A 52 6.77 -15.23 -14.93
C ASP A 52 5.71 -15.28 -13.80
N GLY A 53 5.77 -14.31 -12.88
CA GLY A 53 5.13 -14.31 -11.57
C GLY A 53 3.68 -14.79 -11.53
N THR A 54 3.48 -16.06 -11.20
CA THR A 54 2.20 -16.66 -10.80
C THR A 54 2.24 -17.23 -9.38
N ASN A 55 3.42 -17.24 -8.77
CA ASN A 55 3.60 -17.72 -7.41
C ASN A 55 3.13 -16.65 -6.40
N LEU A 56 1.82 -16.60 -6.15
CA LEU A 56 1.22 -15.66 -5.20
C LEU A 56 1.77 -15.85 -3.76
N ALA A 57 2.23 -17.05 -3.40
CA ALA A 57 2.81 -17.29 -2.08
C ALA A 57 4.14 -16.54 -1.86
N ALA A 58 4.85 -16.18 -2.93
CA ALA A 58 6.04 -15.34 -2.83
C ALA A 58 5.72 -13.90 -2.38
N CYS A 59 4.46 -13.48 -2.49
CA CYS A 59 3.99 -12.16 -2.11
C CYS A 59 3.60 -12.00 -0.65
N ARG A 60 3.73 -13.05 0.17
CA ARG A 60 3.30 -13.04 1.56
C ARG A 60 3.91 -11.90 2.38
N GLU A 61 5.16 -11.56 2.09
CA GLU A 61 5.89 -10.50 2.79
C GLU A 61 5.67 -9.09 2.18
N GLY A 62 4.73 -8.95 1.24
CA GLY A 62 4.40 -7.66 0.62
C GLY A 62 5.52 -7.06 -0.23
N ARG A 63 6.49 -7.87 -0.68
CA ARG A 63 7.64 -7.44 -1.50
C ARG A 63 7.81 -8.39 -2.68
N CYS A 64 7.02 -8.17 -3.72
CA CYS A 64 7.00 -9.04 -4.89
C CYS A 64 6.43 -8.29 -6.10
N GLU A 65 6.60 -8.86 -7.28
CA GLU A 65 5.83 -8.48 -8.46
C GLU A 65 5.23 -9.77 -9.05
N VAL A 66 3.93 -9.73 -9.34
CA VAL A 66 3.17 -10.91 -9.77
C VAL A 66 2.06 -10.53 -10.75
N ARG A 67 1.71 -11.48 -11.62
CA ARG A 67 0.52 -11.44 -12.45
C ARG A 67 -0.66 -12.00 -11.66
N VAL A 68 -1.75 -11.25 -11.62
CA VAL A 68 -2.99 -11.61 -10.96
C VAL A 68 -4.17 -11.60 -11.92
N ARG A 69 -5.23 -12.33 -11.56
CA ARG A 69 -6.53 -12.46 -12.23
C ARG A 69 -7.65 -12.26 -11.21
N ALA A 70 -8.87 -12.02 -11.68
CA ALA A 70 -10.02 -11.99 -10.80
C ALA A 70 -10.19 -13.35 -10.09
N GLY A 71 -10.42 -13.32 -8.78
CA GLY A 71 -10.51 -14.50 -7.92
C GLY A 71 -9.19 -14.90 -7.25
N ASP A 72 -8.05 -14.35 -7.69
CA ASP A 72 -6.77 -14.60 -7.03
C ASP A 72 -6.76 -14.04 -5.60
N GLN A 73 -6.09 -14.75 -4.71
CA GLN A 73 -5.94 -14.39 -3.30
C GLN A 73 -4.46 -14.43 -2.92
N ILE A 74 -3.99 -13.34 -2.32
CA ILE A 74 -2.64 -13.23 -1.79
C ILE A 74 -2.75 -13.28 -0.28
N GLU A 75 -2.31 -14.40 0.30
CA GLU A 75 -2.17 -14.55 1.74
C GLU A 75 -1.03 -13.66 2.22
N LEU A 76 -1.36 -12.65 3.04
CA LEU A 76 -0.38 -11.74 3.61
C LEU A 76 0.16 -12.28 4.93
N ALA A 77 1.39 -11.90 5.27
CA ALA A 77 1.97 -12.24 6.56
C ALA A 77 1.17 -11.58 7.70
N PRO A 78 1.06 -12.24 8.88
CA PRO A 78 0.25 -11.72 10.00
C PRO A 78 0.62 -10.31 10.48
N HIS A 79 1.88 -9.87 10.27
CA HIS A 79 2.33 -8.55 10.71
C HIS A 79 1.67 -7.39 9.94
N PHE A 80 1.00 -7.64 8.81
CA PHE A 80 0.20 -6.63 8.12
C PHE A 80 -1.18 -6.41 8.76
N HIS A 81 -1.56 -7.24 9.74
CA HIS A 81 -2.89 -7.23 10.39
C HIS A 81 -4.07 -7.26 9.40
N ALA A 82 -3.81 -7.74 8.18
CA ALA A 82 -4.76 -7.84 7.10
C ALA A 82 -4.95 -9.32 6.74
N GLY A 83 -6.19 -9.70 6.47
CA GLY A 83 -6.53 -10.98 5.85
C GLY A 83 -6.08 -11.04 4.39
N PRO A 84 -6.53 -12.06 3.65
CA PRO A 84 -6.13 -12.24 2.26
C PRO A 84 -6.49 -11.01 1.42
N LEU A 85 -5.53 -10.57 0.59
CA LEU A 85 -5.79 -9.58 -0.44
C LEU A 85 -6.46 -10.30 -1.62
N VAL A 86 -7.73 -10.00 -1.86
CA VAL A 86 -8.55 -10.64 -2.89
C VAL A 86 -8.65 -9.72 -4.10
N ILE A 87 -8.31 -10.24 -5.27
CA ILE A 87 -8.53 -9.55 -6.55
C ILE A 87 -9.97 -9.79 -6.98
N THR A 88 -10.80 -8.75 -6.93
CA THR A 88 -12.24 -8.90 -7.18
C THR A 88 -12.61 -8.69 -8.64
N ALA A 89 -11.84 -7.86 -9.37
CA ALA A 89 -12.01 -7.66 -10.80
C ALA A 89 -10.71 -7.21 -11.47
N VAL A 90 -10.54 -7.60 -12.73
CA VAL A 90 -9.53 -7.06 -13.64
C VAL A 90 -10.25 -6.64 -14.92
N GLU A 91 -10.33 -5.34 -15.15
CA GLU A 91 -10.99 -4.71 -16.29
C GLU A 91 -9.97 -3.87 -17.06
N PRO A 92 -10.19 -3.56 -18.35
CA PRO A 92 -9.24 -2.75 -19.13
C PRO A 92 -8.89 -1.38 -18.51
N ASP A 93 -9.79 -0.80 -17.71
CA ASP A 93 -9.66 0.50 -17.04
C ASP A 93 -9.15 0.40 -15.59
N GLY A 94 -9.14 -0.79 -14.98
CA GLY A 94 -8.71 -0.91 -13.59
C GLY A 94 -8.72 -2.31 -12.97
N LEU A 95 -7.93 -2.40 -11.90
CA LEU A 95 -7.86 -3.50 -10.95
C LEU A 95 -8.71 -3.15 -9.74
N SER A 96 -9.62 -4.04 -9.33
CA SER A 96 -10.37 -3.91 -8.08
C SER A 96 -9.91 -4.97 -7.09
N VAL A 97 -9.72 -4.57 -5.84
CA VAL A 97 -9.26 -5.44 -4.75
C VAL A 97 -10.08 -5.23 -3.48
N ARG A 98 -10.08 -6.24 -2.62
CA ARG A 98 -10.69 -6.19 -1.29
C ARG A 98 -9.78 -6.88 -0.28
N TRP A 99 -9.81 -6.41 0.96
CA TRP A 99 -9.13 -7.03 2.09
C TRP A 99 -10.00 -6.91 3.35
N THR A 100 -9.66 -7.70 4.37
CA THR A 100 -10.25 -7.62 5.72
C THR A 100 -9.14 -7.37 6.74
N TYR A 101 -9.47 -6.92 7.94
CA TYR A 101 -8.48 -6.77 9.01
C TYR A 101 -8.69 -7.81 10.11
N GLU A 102 -7.60 -8.21 10.77
CA GLU A 102 -7.62 -9.08 11.93
C GLU A 102 -8.17 -8.28 13.12
N GLY A 103 -9.42 -8.55 13.52
CA GLY A 103 -10.17 -7.72 14.47
C GLY A 103 -11.47 -7.15 13.89
N GLY A 104 -11.70 -7.32 12.59
CA GLY A 104 -12.92 -6.94 11.90
C GLY A 104 -12.77 -5.72 11.01
N GLY A 105 -13.81 -5.44 10.21
CA GLY A 105 -13.76 -4.43 9.17
C GLY A 105 -13.20 -4.97 7.85
N SER A 106 -13.48 -4.22 6.78
CA SER A 106 -13.05 -4.55 5.43
C SER A 106 -12.74 -3.28 4.67
N GLY A 107 -11.72 -3.34 3.81
CA GLY A 107 -11.40 -2.29 2.86
C GLY A 107 -11.52 -2.78 1.43
N ALA A 108 -11.67 -1.83 0.51
CA ALA A 108 -11.64 -2.08 -0.92
C ALA A 108 -10.93 -0.92 -1.62
N GLY A 109 -10.36 -1.20 -2.79
CA GLY A 109 -9.72 -0.19 -3.62
C GLY A 109 -9.84 -0.54 -5.10
N LYS A 110 -9.86 0.50 -5.93
CA LYS A 110 -9.72 0.38 -7.39
C LYS A 110 -8.52 1.22 -7.82
N ALA A 111 -7.70 0.68 -8.72
CA ALA A 111 -6.55 1.35 -9.30
C ALA A 111 -6.51 1.15 -10.81
N SER A 112 -6.15 2.21 -11.53
CA SER A 112 -5.90 2.17 -12.97
C SER A 112 -4.42 1.81 -13.22
N PRO A 113 -4.02 1.56 -14.49
CA PRO A 113 -2.62 1.34 -14.81
C PRO A 113 -1.73 2.49 -14.32
N ASN A 114 -0.59 2.17 -13.73
CA ASN A 114 0.39 3.07 -13.12
C ASN A 114 -0.15 3.88 -11.92
N SER A 115 -1.19 3.39 -11.24
CA SER A 115 -1.66 3.97 -9.99
C SER A 115 -1.45 3.03 -8.80
N THR A 116 -1.64 3.56 -7.59
CA THR A 116 -1.41 2.84 -6.34
C THR A 116 -2.66 2.74 -5.47
N ILE A 117 -2.75 1.64 -4.71
CA ILE A 117 -3.67 1.48 -3.58
C ILE A 117 -2.80 1.26 -2.36
N THR A 118 -3.03 2.02 -1.29
CA THR A 118 -2.32 1.83 -0.02
C THR A 118 -3.32 1.49 1.08
N PHE A 119 -3.00 0.50 1.89
CA PHE A 119 -3.79 0.09 3.05
C PHE A 119 -2.90 -0.41 4.17
N GLY A 120 -3.44 -0.46 5.39
CA GLY A 120 -2.70 -0.79 6.61
C GLY A 120 -3.39 -0.28 7.85
N ASP A 121 -2.80 -0.53 9.01
CA ASP A 121 -3.37 -0.25 10.34
C ASP A 121 -2.65 0.88 11.11
N GLY A 122 -1.75 1.60 10.44
CA GLY A 122 -0.93 2.66 11.03
C GLY A 122 0.38 2.16 11.65
N GLY A 123 0.51 0.87 11.94
CA GLY A 123 1.77 0.21 12.33
C GLY A 123 2.50 -0.42 11.15
N THR A 124 1.76 -0.82 10.11
CA THR A 124 2.30 -1.32 8.85
C THR A 124 1.50 -0.79 7.66
N LEU A 125 2.18 -0.55 6.54
CA LEU A 125 1.55 -0.15 5.29
C LEU A 125 1.89 -1.14 4.19
N LEU A 126 0.90 -1.50 3.39
CA LEU A 126 1.08 -2.22 2.13
C LEU A 126 0.59 -1.34 0.97
N THR A 127 1.45 -1.14 -0.01
CA THR A 127 1.11 -0.46 -1.26
C THR A 127 1.08 -1.47 -2.41
N ILE A 128 -0.02 -1.47 -3.14
CA ILE A 128 -0.17 -2.16 -4.43
C ILE A 128 0.08 -1.12 -5.51
N HIS A 129 1.10 -1.33 -6.34
CA HIS A 129 1.30 -0.58 -7.57
C HIS A 129 0.85 -1.41 -8.76
N VAL A 130 -0.06 -0.89 -9.57
CA VAL A 130 -0.54 -1.57 -10.77
C VAL A 130 0.36 -1.20 -11.94
N GLU A 131 1.26 -2.10 -12.36
CA GLU A 131 2.20 -1.78 -13.43
C GLU A 131 1.53 -1.78 -14.81
N ARG A 132 0.69 -2.78 -15.05
CA ARG A 132 -0.04 -2.92 -16.31
C ARG A 132 -1.28 -3.76 -16.14
N ILE A 133 -2.27 -3.48 -16.97
CA ILE A 133 -3.51 -4.26 -17.05
C ILE A 133 -3.67 -4.78 -18.48
N GLY A 134 -3.97 -6.08 -18.59
CA GLY A 134 -4.37 -6.76 -19.83
C GLY A 134 -5.87 -7.00 -19.87
N SER A 135 -6.32 -7.86 -20.78
CA SER A 135 -7.75 -8.16 -20.96
C SER A 135 -8.38 -8.94 -19.80
N ASP A 136 -7.61 -9.78 -19.12
CA ASP A 136 -8.08 -10.71 -18.08
C ASP A 136 -7.12 -10.86 -16.89
N SER A 137 -6.02 -10.09 -16.89
CA SER A 137 -4.95 -10.18 -15.90
C SER A 137 -4.22 -8.85 -15.75
N ALA A 138 -3.63 -8.61 -14.59
CA ALA A 138 -2.83 -7.43 -14.29
C ALA A 138 -1.47 -7.85 -13.72
N VAL A 139 -0.41 -7.07 -13.97
CA VAL A 139 0.85 -7.21 -13.23
C VAL A 139 0.85 -6.16 -12.14
N ILE A 140 1.02 -6.61 -10.90
CA ILE A 140 1.08 -5.75 -9.73
C ILE A 140 2.41 -5.93 -9.02
N ARG A 141 2.87 -4.86 -8.39
CA ARG A 141 3.99 -4.86 -7.45
C ARG A 141 3.46 -4.56 -6.06
N LEU A 142 3.77 -5.41 -5.10
CA LEU A 142 3.53 -5.16 -3.69
C LEU A 142 4.78 -4.57 -3.06
N MET A 143 4.58 -3.52 -2.25
CA MET A 143 5.62 -2.83 -1.51
C MET A 143 5.16 -2.62 -0.07
N SER A 144 5.83 -3.24 0.89
CA SER A 144 5.65 -2.97 2.32
C SER A 144 6.36 -1.67 2.68
N GLY A 145 5.66 -0.71 3.29
CA GLY A 145 6.24 0.50 3.87
C GLY A 145 6.33 0.42 5.39
N GLU A 146 7.33 1.08 5.97
CA GLU A 146 7.32 1.40 7.39
C GLU A 146 6.44 2.64 7.62
N PRO A 147 5.66 2.70 8.71
CA PRO A 147 4.92 3.90 9.06
C PRO A 147 5.91 5.04 9.33
N SER A 148 5.66 6.20 8.72
CA SER A 148 6.44 7.43 8.91
C SER A 148 6.22 8.09 10.26
#